data_AF-A0A1D8TPL9-F1
#
_entry.id   AF-A0A1D8TPL9-F1
#
_cell.length_a   1.000
_cell.length_b   1.000
_cell.length_c   1.000
_cell.angle_alpha   90.00
_cell.angle_beta   90.00
_cell.angle_gamma   90.00
#
_symmetry.space_group_name_H-M   'P 1'
#
loop_
_entity.id
_entity.type
_entity.pdbx_description
1 polymer ?
#
loop_
_entity_poly.entity_id
_entity_poly.type
_entity_poly.pdbx_seq_one_letter_code
_entity_poly.pdbx_strand_id
1 'polypeptide(L)'
;MLNLTYSYRIYPGLDQEAKMLGWLEQCRRVYNYALAERKDWINSRKCLVNACSIRQEYIIPADTPYPDYYKQQNALTKAKKLIRELKAVHSQVLHELEATG
;
A
#
# COMPACT_ATOMS: atom_id res chain seq x y z
N MET A 1 29.93 31.39 -9.86
CA MET A 1 29.61 30.56 -8.67
C MET A 1 29.70 29.11 -9.11
N LEU A 2 30.69 28.36 -8.63
CA LEU A 2 30.89 26.95 -8.98
C LEU A 2 29.92 26.10 -8.14
N ASN A 3 28.96 25.45 -8.79
CA ASN A 3 28.13 24.43 -8.15
C ASN A 3 28.84 23.07 -8.29
N LEU A 4 29.31 22.51 -7.18
CA LEU A 4 29.77 21.12 -7.13
C LEU A 4 28.58 20.20 -6.87
N THR A 5 28.33 19.28 -7.81
CA THR A 5 27.43 18.14 -7.63
C THR A 5 28.23 16.95 -7.13
N TYR A 6 27.97 16.54 -5.88
CA TYR A 6 28.56 15.34 -5.30
C TYR A 6 27.67 14.13 -5.55
N SER A 7 28.28 13.00 -5.92
CA SER A 7 27.61 11.71 -5.99
C SER A 7 28.09 10.83 -4.85
N TYR A 8 27.17 10.30 -4.05
CA TYR A 8 27.48 9.43 -2.93
C TYR A 8 26.95 8.03 -3.21
N ARG A 9 27.75 7.02 -2.89
CA ARG A 9 27.33 5.62 -2.88
C ARG A 9 27.36 5.11 -1.45
N ILE A 10 26.21 4.63 -0.99
CA ILE A 10 26.09 4.01 0.33
C ILE A 10 26.40 2.51 0.22
N TYR A 11 27.14 2.01 1.21
CA TYR A 11 27.44 0.60 1.39
C TYR A 11 26.87 0.17 2.74
N PRO A 12 25.61 -0.28 2.78
CA PRO A 12 25.00 -0.67 4.04
C PRO A 12 25.73 -1.88 4.63
N GLY A 13 25.89 -1.88 5.96
CA GLY A 13 26.31 -3.08 6.69
C GLY A 13 25.19 -4.13 6.69
N LEU A 14 25.52 -5.37 7.10
CA LEU A 14 24.57 -6.49 7.12
C LEU A 14 23.26 -6.17 7.88
N ASP A 15 23.36 -5.52 9.05
CA ASP A 15 22.18 -5.12 9.82
C ASP A 15 21.34 -4.03 9.14
N GLN A 16 21.99 -3.13 8.38
CA GLN A 16 21.29 -2.07 7.65
C GLN A 16 20.58 -2.67 6.43
N GLU A 17 21.23 -3.58 5.71
CA GLU A 17 20.63 -4.29 4.58
C GLU A 17 19.40 -5.08 5.03
N ALA A 18 19.51 -5.85 6.12
CA ALA A 18 18.38 -6.60 6.68
C ALA A 18 17.20 -5.68 7.05
N LYS A 19 17.47 -4.50 7.64
CA LYS A 19 16.43 -3.50 7.93
C LYS A 19 15.79 -2.96 6.65
N MET A 20 16.59 -2.61 5.65
CA MET A 20 16.09 -2.08 4.38
C MET A 20 15.22 -3.09 3.64
N LEU A 21 15.63 -4.37 3.60
CA LEU A 21 14.84 -5.45 3.04
C LEU A 21 13.53 -5.66 3.81
N GLY A 22 13.59 -5.59 5.15
CA GLY A 22 12.40 -5.64 5.99
C GLY A 22 11.43 -4.50 5.68
N TRP A 23 11.92 -3.26 5.52
CA TRP A 23 11.09 -2.13 5.13
C TRP A 23 10.48 -2.30 3.73
N LEU A 24 11.26 -2.79 2.76
CA LEU A 24 10.79 -3.06 1.40
C LEU A 24 9.64 -4.07 1.39
N GLU A 25 9.73 -5.13 2.20
CA GLU A 25 8.68 -6.13 2.31
C GLU A 25 7.39 -5.54 2.91
N GLN A 26 7.49 -4.68 3.92
CA GLN A 26 6.33 -3.98 4.46
C GLN A 26 5.68 -3.05 3.43
N CYS A 27 6.50 -2.30 2.67
CA CYS A 27 6.04 -1.48 1.56
C CYS A 27 5.29 -2.30 0.50
N ARG A 28 5.85 -3.47 0.11
CA ARG A 28 5.23 -4.39 -0.85
C ARG A 28 3.87 -4.89 -0.36
N ARG A 29 3.74 -5.23 0.93
CA ARG A 29 2.49 -5.69 1.54
C ARG A 29 1.42 -4.59 1.53
N VAL A 30 1.77 -3.37 1.93
CA VAL A 30 0.85 -2.23 1.91
C VAL A 30 0.37 -1.92 0.50
N TYR A 31 1.30 -1.87 -0.47
CA TYR A 31 0.96 -1.64 -1.87
C TYR A 31 0.01 -2.71 -2.43
N ASN A 32 0.33 -3.98 -2.21
CA ASN A 32 -0.51 -5.09 -2.70
C ASN A 32 -1.89 -5.10 -2.06
N TYR A 33 -2.00 -4.74 -0.77
CA TYR A 33 -3.28 -4.61 -0.10
C TYR A 33 -4.13 -3.49 -0.72
N ALA A 34 -3.55 -2.29 -0.87
CA ALA A 34 -4.24 -1.15 -1.46
C ALA A 34 -4.68 -1.42 -2.91
N LEU A 35 -3.84 -2.10 -3.68
CA LEU A 35 -4.15 -2.50 -5.06
C LEU A 35 -5.26 -3.55 -5.11
N ALA A 36 -5.24 -4.54 -4.21
CA ALA A 36 -6.28 -5.57 -4.11
C ALA A 36 -7.63 -4.94 -3.78
N GLU A 37 -7.68 -4.05 -2.78
CA GLU A 37 -8.91 -3.35 -2.38
C GLU A 37 -9.57 -2.60 -3.55
N ARG A 38 -8.76 -1.89 -4.37
CA ARG A 38 -9.27 -1.23 -5.59
C ARG A 38 -9.82 -2.23 -6.59
N LYS A 39 -9.10 -3.32 -6.85
CA LYS A 39 -9.53 -4.36 -7.81
C LYS A 39 -10.81 -5.04 -7.35
N ASP A 40 -10.91 -5.38 -6.08
CA ASP A 40 -12.08 -6.04 -5.50
C ASP A 40 -13.31 -5.12 -5.55
N TRP A 41 -13.13 -3.83 -5.23
CA TRP A 41 -14.20 -2.84 -5.35
C TRP A 41 -14.71 -2.72 -6.80
N ILE A 42 -13.81 -2.68 -7.78
CA ILE A 42 -14.16 -2.60 -9.21
C ILE A 42 -14.87 -3.88 -9.66
N ASN A 43 -14.33 -5.04 -9.29
CA ASN A 43 -14.88 -6.33 -9.72
C ASN A 43 -16.25 -6.60 -9.10
N SER A 44 -16.47 -6.22 -7.84
CA SER A 44 -17.79 -6.34 -7.19
C SER A 44 -18.90 -5.58 -7.91
N ARG A 45 -18.56 -4.51 -8.65
CA ARG A 45 -19.51 -3.68 -9.41
C ARG A 45 -19.59 -4.02 -10.89
N LYS A 46 -18.77 -4.97 -11.35
CA LYS A 46 -18.81 -5.50 -12.72
C LYS A 46 -19.70 -6.73 -12.86
N CYS A 47 -20.16 -7.32 -11.75
CA CYS A 47 -21.07 -8.46 -11.80
C CYS A 47 -22.40 -8.05 -12.45
N LEU A 48 -22.92 -8.91 -13.33
CA LEU A 48 -24.20 -8.72 -13.98
C LEU A 48 -25.31 -8.78 -12.94
N VAL A 49 -26.23 -7.81 -12.96
CA VAL A 49 -27.34 -7.73 -11.97
C VAL A 49 -28.22 -8.99 -11.98
N ASN A 50 -28.24 -9.72 -13.09
CA ASN A 50 -29.05 -10.91 -13.30
C ASN A 50 -28.27 -12.24 -13.20
N ALA A 51 -27.00 -12.24 -12.77
CA ALA A 51 -26.23 -13.47 -12.64
C ALA A 51 -25.24 -13.40 -11.47
N CYS A 52 -25.23 -14.45 -10.64
CA CYS A 52 -24.22 -14.63 -9.60
C CYS A 52 -23.08 -15.51 -10.11
N SER A 53 -21.86 -15.18 -9.70
CA SER A 53 -20.65 -15.99 -9.85
C SER A 53 -20.80 -17.30 -9.09
N ILE A 54 -20.53 -18.41 -9.78
CA ILE A 54 -20.57 -19.76 -9.21
C ILE A 54 -19.35 -20.03 -8.31
N ARG A 55 -18.25 -19.29 -8.51
CA ARG A 55 -16.98 -19.53 -7.80
C ARG A 55 -16.88 -18.80 -6.47
N GLN A 56 -17.15 -17.50 -6.51
CA GLN A 56 -17.02 -16.60 -5.36
C GLN A 56 -17.70 -15.27 -5.67
N GLU A 57 -18.21 -14.63 -4.62
CA GLU A 57 -18.79 -13.30 -4.66
C GLU A 57 -18.08 -12.35 -3.69
N TYR A 58 -18.09 -11.07 -4.01
CA TYR A 58 -17.49 -10.05 -3.17
C TYR A 58 -18.47 -9.62 -2.07
N ILE A 59 -18.05 -9.72 -0.81
CA ILE A 59 -18.82 -9.24 0.35
C ILE A 59 -18.46 -7.77 0.59
N ILE A 60 -18.91 -6.88 -0.31
CA ILE A 60 -18.68 -5.44 -0.23
C ILE A 60 -20.04 -4.74 -0.25
N PRO A 61 -20.39 -3.90 0.74
CA PRO A 61 -21.65 -3.15 0.74
C PRO A 61 -21.78 -2.28 -0.51
N ALA A 62 -22.98 -2.19 -1.08
CA ALA A 62 -23.26 -1.40 -2.28
C ALA A 62 -22.86 0.09 -2.10
N ASP A 63 -23.14 0.63 -0.91
CA ASP A 63 -22.86 2.02 -0.54
C ASP A 63 -21.37 2.30 -0.26
N THR A 64 -20.51 1.28 -0.35
CA THR A 64 -19.07 1.46 -0.09
C THR A 64 -18.47 2.37 -1.15
N PRO A 65 -17.89 3.52 -0.78
CA PRO A 65 -17.30 4.42 -1.75
C PRO A 65 -16.02 3.82 -2.34
N TYR A 66 -15.58 4.32 -3.50
CA TYR A 66 -14.31 3.90 -4.10
C TYR A 66 -13.16 4.10 -3.10
N PRO A 67 -12.27 3.10 -2.93
CA PRO A 67 -11.09 3.20 -2.06
C PRO A 67 -10.03 4.10 -2.73
N ASP A 68 -10.26 5.40 -2.63
CA ASP A 68 -9.33 6.43 -3.08
C ASP A 68 -8.09 6.52 -2.16
N TYR A 69 -7.08 7.25 -2.65
CA TYR A 69 -5.84 7.50 -1.96
C TYR A 69 -6.01 7.97 -0.50
N TYR A 70 -6.87 8.97 -0.27
CA TYR A 70 -7.05 9.57 1.05
C TYR A 70 -7.70 8.58 2.03
N LYS A 71 -8.62 7.75 1.56
CA LYS A 71 -9.23 6.67 2.36
C LYS A 71 -8.19 5.63 2.76
N GLN A 72 -7.34 5.22 1.82
CA GLN A 72 -6.28 4.24 2.06
C GLN A 72 -5.24 4.78 3.04
N GLN A 73 -4.81 6.02 2.87
CA GLN A 73 -3.88 6.71 3.79
C GLN A 73 -4.43 6.80 5.22
N ASN A 74 -5.71 7.12 5.36
CA ASN A 74 -6.38 7.16 6.66
C ASN A 74 -6.49 5.76 7.29
N ALA A 75 -6.76 4.73 6.49
CA ALA A 75 -6.78 3.34 6.95
C ALA A 75 -5.40 2.86 7.39
N LEU A 76 -4.34 3.19 6.65
CA LEU A 76 -2.96 2.91 6.97
C LEU A 76 -2.55 3.54 8.31
N THR A 77 -2.99 4.77 8.58
CA THR A 77 -2.74 5.45 9.86
C THR A 77 -3.34 4.68 11.04
N LYS A 78 -4.53 4.09 10.85
CA LYS A 78 -5.16 3.21 11.86
C LYS A 78 -4.40 1.88 11.96
N ALA A 79 -4.03 1.28 10.82
CA ALA A 79 -3.29 0.02 10.76
C ALA A 79 -1.93 0.10 11.46
N LYS A 80 -1.22 1.22 11.33
CA LYS A 80 0.05 1.48 12.05
C LYS A 80 -0.09 1.43 13.58
N LYS A 81 -1.27 1.71 14.13
CA LYS A 81 -1.51 1.58 15.58
C LYS A 81 -1.58 0.12 16.01
N LEU A 82 -2.09 -0.75 15.14
CA LEU A 82 -2.32 -2.16 15.40
C LEU A 82 -1.12 -3.04 15.02
N ILE A 83 -0.44 -2.71 13.92
CA ILE A 83 0.65 -3.51 13.36
C ILE A 83 1.99 -2.84 13.66
N ARG A 84 2.75 -3.42 14.59
CA ARG A 84 4.07 -2.90 15.00
C ARG A 84 5.07 -2.83 13.84
N GLU A 85 5.02 -3.76 12.90
CA GLU A 85 5.94 -3.80 11.76
C GLU A 85 5.82 -2.55 10.86
N LEU A 86 4.61 -2.00 10.72
CA LEU A 86 4.37 -0.79 9.93
C LEU A 86 4.89 0.48 10.60
N LYS A 87 5.18 0.45 11.90
CA LYS A 87 5.85 1.56 12.61
C LYS A 87 7.34 1.63 12.32
N ALA A 88 7.95 0.53 11.88
CA ALA A 88 9.38 0.48 11.57
C ALA A 88 9.72 1.24 10.30
N VAL A 89 8.76 1.39 9.38
CA VAL A 89 8.93 2.13 8.13
C VAL A 89 8.54 3.59 8.31
N HIS A 90 9.31 4.50 7.71
CA HIS A 90 9.03 5.92 7.74
C HIS A 90 7.63 6.23 7.15
N SER A 91 6.90 7.15 7.78
CA SER A 91 5.49 7.39 7.45
C SER A 91 5.28 7.90 6.03
N GLN A 92 6.16 8.79 5.57
CA GLN A 92 6.09 9.39 4.25
C GLN A 92 6.26 8.35 3.12
N VAL A 93 7.14 7.37 3.29
CA VAL A 93 7.38 6.31 2.30
C VAL A 93 6.10 5.52 2.06
N LEU A 94 5.39 5.19 3.14
CA LEU A 94 4.15 4.42 3.04
C LEU A 94 3.00 5.24 2.41
N HIS A 95 2.97 6.55 2.64
CA HIS A 95 1.97 7.42 2.01
C HIS A 95 2.23 7.59 0.51
N GLU A 96 3.48 7.79 0.09
CA GLU A 96 3.81 7.95 -1.35
C GLU A 96 3.52 6.69 -2.18
N LEU A 97 3.62 5.51 -1.58
CA LEU A 97 3.29 4.24 -2.24
C LEU A 97 1.80 4.10 -2.59
N GLU A 98 0.92 4.66 -1.77
CA GLU A 98 -0.52 4.63 -2.04
C GLU A 98 -0.92 5.64 -3.12
N ALA A 99 -0.13 6.73 -3.29
CA ALA A 99 -0.41 7.80 -4.25
C ALA A 99 -0.04 7.46 -5.70
N THR A 100 0.85 6.47 -5.90
CA THR A 100 1.52 6.18 -7.18
C THR A 100 0.86 5.07 -8.00
N GLY A 101 -0.28 4.51 -7.58
CA GLY A 101 -0.98 3.45 -8.31
C GLY A 101 -2.49 3.55 -8.25
#